data_AF-A0A2H3E3I9-F1
#
_entry.id   AF-A0A2H3E3I9-F1
#
_cell.length_a   1.000
_cell.length_b   1.000
_cell.length_c   1.000
_cell.angle_alpha   90.00
_cell.angle_beta   90.00
_cell.angle_gamma   90.00
#
_symmetry.space_group_name_H-M   'P 1'
#
loop_
_entity.id
_entity.type
_entity.pdbx_description
1 polymer ?
#
loop_
_entity_poly.entity_id
_entity_poly.type
_entity_poly.pdbx_seq_one_letter_code
_entity_poly.pdbx_strand_id
1 'polypeptide(L)'
;SENNLTLQDSLYALRSETKEAFDESKALEVRGKELEKEQKDVYQRFTPQFLLMRLRHATYDGSRRCLRSSCIPSGGSSGTGTPNGRDIEDFVKEFKDLRKTYHKRVIWGNRWANGQVVWRDD
;
A
#
# COMPACT_ATOMS: atom_id res chain seq x y z
N SER A 1 -32.25 -3.49 -62.53
CA SER A 1 -31.83 -4.59 -61.64
C SER A 1 -30.32 -4.63 -61.37
N GLU A 2 -29.47 -4.05 -62.23
CA GLU A 2 -28.00 -4.07 -62.08
C GLU A 2 -27.46 -3.28 -60.87
N ASN A 3 -28.05 -2.12 -60.54
CA ASN A 3 -27.63 -1.30 -59.38
C ASN A 3 -27.74 -2.03 -58.02
N ASN A 4 -28.58 -3.06 -57.93
CA ASN A 4 -28.75 -3.82 -56.69
C ASN A 4 -27.59 -4.81 -56.47
N LEU A 5 -27.03 -5.34 -57.56
CA LEU A 5 -25.90 -6.28 -57.54
C LEU A 5 -24.58 -5.54 -57.23
N THR A 6 -24.38 -4.36 -57.80
CA THR A 6 -23.16 -3.55 -57.62
C THR A 6 -22.98 -3.02 -56.20
N LEU A 7 -24.09 -2.81 -55.47
CA LEU A 7 -24.05 -2.36 -54.07
C LEU A 7 -23.79 -3.50 -53.09
N GLN A 8 -24.02 -4.74 -53.50
CA GLN A 8 -23.98 -5.90 -52.62
C GLN A 8 -22.58 -6.11 -52.04
N ASP A 9 -21.54 -6.06 -52.88
CA ASP A 9 -20.15 -6.22 -52.46
C ASP A 9 -19.70 -5.09 -51.54
N SER A 10 -20.07 -3.84 -51.84
CA SER A 10 -19.75 -2.69 -50.99
C SER A 10 -20.41 -2.77 -49.61
N LEU A 11 -21.65 -3.27 -49.54
CA LEU A 11 -22.38 -3.46 -48.30
C LEU A 11 -21.82 -4.62 -47.48
N TYR A 12 -21.38 -5.70 -48.15
CA TYR A 12 -20.68 -6.80 -47.48
C TYR A 12 -19.32 -6.36 -46.91
N ALA A 13 -18.54 -5.60 -47.68
CA ALA A 13 -17.27 -5.04 -47.21
C ALA A 13 -17.48 -4.08 -46.03
N LEU A 14 -18.44 -3.17 -46.12
CA LEU A 14 -18.77 -2.26 -45.01
C LEU A 14 -19.23 -3.04 -43.77
N ARG A 15 -20.02 -4.10 -43.95
CA ARG A 15 -20.47 -4.95 -42.85
C ARG A 15 -19.32 -5.72 -42.20
N SER A 16 -18.36 -6.24 -42.97
CA SER A 16 -17.20 -6.93 -42.40
C SER A 16 -16.31 -5.95 -41.64
N GLU A 17 -16.04 -4.78 -42.21
CA GLU A 17 -15.25 -3.73 -41.55
C GLU A 17 -15.90 -3.27 -40.24
N THR A 18 -17.21 -3.03 -40.26
CA THR A 18 -17.94 -2.63 -39.04
C THR A 18 -17.91 -3.73 -37.99
N LYS A 19 -17.98 -5.00 -38.41
CA LYS A 19 -17.89 -6.15 -37.52
C LYS A 19 -16.50 -6.26 -36.90
N GLU A 20 -15.45 -6.14 -37.70
CA GLU A 20 -14.06 -6.19 -37.24
C GLU A 20 -13.77 -5.06 -36.25
N ALA A 21 -14.17 -3.83 -36.57
CA ALA A 21 -14.01 -2.68 -35.68
C ALA A 21 -14.79 -2.85 -34.36
N PHE A 22 -15.98 -3.43 -34.42
CA PHE A 22 -16.76 -3.74 -33.20
C PHE A 22 -16.09 -4.82 -32.36
N ASP A 23 -15.65 -5.91 -32.99
CA ASP A 23 -14.97 -7.03 -32.32
C ASP A 23 -13.64 -6.55 -31.69
N GLU A 24 -12.89 -5.66 -32.36
CA GLU A 24 -11.69 -5.02 -31.83
C GLU A 24 -12.01 -4.10 -30.64
N SER A 25 -13.03 -3.25 -30.76
CA SER A 25 -13.46 -2.38 -29.67
C SER A 25 -13.83 -3.17 -28.41
N LYS A 26 -14.53 -4.31 -28.60
CA LYS A 26 -14.88 -5.22 -27.50
C LYS A 26 -13.66 -5.88 -26.89
N ALA A 27 -12.68 -6.28 -27.69
CA ALA A 27 -11.42 -6.82 -27.18
C ALA A 27 -10.64 -5.78 -26.36
N LEU A 28 -10.59 -4.54 -26.83
CA LEU A 28 -9.96 -3.43 -26.09
C LEU A 28 -10.70 -3.10 -24.79
N GLU A 29 -12.03 -3.17 -24.77
CA GLU A 29 -12.83 -2.98 -23.55
C GLU A 29 -12.49 -4.04 -22.49
N VAL A 30 -12.33 -5.31 -22.90
CA VAL A 30 -11.92 -6.40 -22.01
C VAL A 30 -10.52 -6.14 -21.45
N ARG A 31 -9.56 -5.80 -22.31
CA ARG A 31 -8.19 -5.48 -21.90
C ARG A 31 -8.15 -4.26 -20.96
N GLY A 32 -8.97 -3.25 -21.21
CA GLY A 32 -9.08 -2.06 -20.36
C GLY A 32 -9.50 -2.43 -18.93
N LYS A 33 -10.49 -3.31 -18.78
CA LYS A 33 -10.94 -3.81 -17.46
C LYS A 33 -9.85 -4.57 -16.71
N GLU A 34 -9.00 -5.32 -17.41
CA GLU A 34 -7.85 -6.01 -16.80
C GLU A 34 -6.82 -5.00 -16.28
N LEU A 35 -6.47 -4.00 -17.09
CA LEU A 35 -5.54 -2.94 -16.69
C LEU A 35 -6.06 -2.11 -15.51
N GLU A 36 -7.35 -1.75 -15.50
CA GLU A 36 -7.95 -1.04 -14.36
C GLU A 36 -7.86 -1.84 -13.06
N LYS A 37 -8.02 -3.16 -13.15
CA LYS A 37 -7.88 -4.06 -12.00
C LYS A 37 -6.42 -4.10 -11.52
N GLU A 38 -5.46 -4.27 -12.41
CA GLU A 38 -4.04 -4.23 -12.07
C GLU A 38 -3.63 -2.90 -11.44
N GLN A 39 -4.08 -1.80 -12.04
CA GLN A 39 -3.89 -0.45 -11.52
C GLN A 39 -4.45 -0.35 -10.10
N LYS A 40 -5.70 -0.75 -9.89
CA LYS A 40 -6.34 -0.72 -8.58
C LYS A 40 -5.55 -1.53 -7.55
N ASP A 41 -5.08 -2.72 -7.89
CA ASP A 41 -4.31 -3.59 -6.99
C ASP A 41 -2.97 -2.94 -6.59
N VAL A 42 -2.29 -2.28 -7.53
CA VAL A 42 -1.04 -1.55 -7.26
C VAL A 42 -1.30 -0.34 -6.38
N TYR A 43 -2.29 0.50 -6.72
CA TYR A 43 -2.56 1.76 -6.03
C TYR A 43 -3.29 1.57 -4.70
N GLN A 44 -3.95 0.44 -4.46
CA GLN A 44 -4.63 0.15 -3.20
C GLN A 44 -3.69 0.33 -1.99
N ARG A 45 -2.42 -0.06 -2.14
CA ARG A 45 -1.39 0.04 -1.09
C ARG A 45 -0.95 1.46 -0.76
N PHE A 46 -1.30 2.41 -1.61
CA PHE A 46 -0.98 3.83 -1.46
C PHE A 46 -2.22 4.65 -1.13
N THR A 47 -3.39 4.03 -1.03
CA THR A 47 -4.59 4.72 -0.55
C THR A 47 -4.35 5.28 0.85
N PRO A 48 -4.87 6.48 1.17
CA PRO A 48 -4.72 7.08 2.49
C PRO A 48 -5.15 6.13 3.62
N GLN A 49 -6.22 5.36 3.40
CA GLN A 49 -6.73 4.41 4.38
C GLN A 49 -5.76 3.25 4.64
N PHE A 50 -5.16 2.69 3.58
CA PHE A 50 -4.17 1.61 3.74
C PHE A 50 -2.89 2.11 4.41
N LEU A 51 -2.43 3.32 4.07
CA LEU A 51 -1.28 3.94 4.71
C LEU A 51 -1.53 4.21 6.20
N LEU A 52 -2.73 4.68 6.57
CA LEU A 52 -3.14 4.85 7.97
C LEU A 52 -3.17 3.50 8.71
N MET A 53 -3.72 2.46 8.09
CA MET A 53 -3.70 1.09 8.63
C MET A 53 -2.25 0.63 8.90
N ARG A 54 -1.34 0.81 7.93
CA ARG A 54 0.09 0.50 8.10
C ARG A 54 0.73 1.29 9.24
N LEU A 55 0.42 2.58 9.38
CA LEU A 55 0.91 3.40 10.48
C LEU A 55 0.44 2.87 11.84
N ARG A 56 -0.82 2.47 11.96
CA ARG A 56 -1.39 1.87 13.18
C ARG A 56 -0.70 0.54 13.53
N HIS A 57 -0.52 -0.35 12.56
CA HIS A 57 0.23 -1.60 12.78
C HIS A 57 1.67 -1.36 13.22
N ALA A 58 2.40 -0.47 12.53
CA ALA A 58 3.77 -0.13 12.89
C ALA A 58 3.88 0.49 14.29
N THR A 59 2.83 1.18 14.76
CA THR A 59 2.74 1.73 16.11
C THR A 59 2.56 0.62 17.14
N TYR A 60 1.63 -0.31 16.88
CA TYR A 60 1.38 -1.47 17.74
C TYR A 60 2.61 -2.37 17.89
N ASP A 61 3.27 -2.71 16.77
CA ASP A 61 4.49 -3.52 16.80
C ASP A 61 5.65 -2.81 17.51
N GLY A 62 5.72 -1.48 17.36
CA GLY A 62 6.65 -0.63 18.10
C GLY A 62 6.44 -0.73 19.61
N SER A 63 5.19 -0.69 20.08
CA SER A 63 4.85 -0.87 21.50
C SER A 63 5.32 -2.21 22.03
N ARG A 64 5.10 -3.30 21.27
CA ARG A 64 5.51 -4.66 21.66
C ARG A 64 7.02 -4.79 21.75
N ARG A 65 7.76 -4.21 20.80
CA ARG A 65 9.24 -4.17 20.88
C ARG A 65 9.72 -3.34 22.06
N CYS A 66 9.06 -2.22 22.36
CA CYS A 66 9.38 -1.40 23.52
C CYS A 66 9.14 -2.16 24.84
N LEU A 67 8.02 -2.89 24.94
CA LEU A 67 7.73 -3.77 26.09
C LEU A 67 8.81 -4.84 26.27
N ARG A 68 9.25 -5.47 25.17
CA ARG A 68 10.32 -6.47 25.20
C ARG A 68 11.68 -5.88 25.55
N SER A 69 11.98 -4.68 25.07
CA SER A 69 13.21 -3.95 25.43
C SER A 69 13.17 -3.56 26.91
N SER A 70 12.04 -3.06 27.44
CA SER A 70 11.91 -2.74 28.87
C SER A 70 11.98 -3.95 29.81
N CYS A 71 11.72 -5.15 29.30
CA CYS A 71 12.08 -6.37 30.00
C CYS A 71 13.59 -6.56 29.90
N ILE A 72 14.32 -5.98 30.85
CA ILE A 72 15.71 -6.38 31.13
C ILE A 72 15.70 -7.91 31.24
N PRO A 73 16.56 -8.68 30.54
CA PRO A 73 16.70 -10.09 30.80
C PRO A 73 17.28 -10.26 32.22
N SER A 74 16.40 -10.28 33.22
CA SER A 74 16.68 -10.78 34.55
C SER A 74 16.85 -12.30 34.44
N GLY A 75 18.02 -12.74 33.99
CA GLY A 75 18.40 -14.15 33.96
C GLY A 75 18.77 -14.64 32.56
N GLY A 76 20.08 -14.81 32.33
CA GLY A 76 20.55 -15.37 31.06
C GLY A 76 22.04 -15.46 30.79
N SER A 77 22.96 -15.34 31.76
CA SER A 77 24.23 -16.07 31.67
C SER A 77 24.73 -16.42 33.04
N SER A 78 24.88 -17.72 33.25
CA SER A 78 25.89 -18.30 34.12
C SER A 78 27.20 -17.51 33.97
N GLY A 79 27.71 -16.93 35.05
CA GLY A 79 28.96 -16.17 35.07
C GLY A 79 28.81 -14.81 35.76
N THR A 80 29.50 -14.68 36.88
CA THR A 80 29.56 -13.58 37.84
C THR A 80 30.09 -12.25 37.25
N GLY A 81 29.39 -11.66 36.28
CA GLY A 81 29.70 -10.35 35.72
C GLY A 81 28.56 -9.36 35.94
N THR A 82 28.78 -8.36 36.79
CA THR A 82 27.92 -7.18 36.91
C THR A 82 27.64 -6.61 35.52
N PRO A 83 26.39 -6.28 35.15
CA PRO A 83 26.12 -5.65 33.85
C PRO A 83 26.98 -4.39 33.74
N ASN A 84 27.79 -4.31 32.69
CA ASN A 84 28.71 -3.19 32.51
C ASN A 84 27.88 -1.92 32.28
N GLY A 85 28.32 -0.77 32.80
CA GLY A 85 27.61 0.51 32.64
C GLY A 85 27.29 0.88 31.18
N ARG A 86 28.08 0.37 30.23
CA ARG A 86 27.85 0.51 28.79
C ARG A 86 26.56 -0.18 28.30
N ASP A 87 26.24 -1.37 28.81
CA ASP A 87 25.02 -2.11 28.42
C ASP A 87 23.77 -1.35 28.87
N ILE A 88 23.85 -0.66 30.01
CA ILE A 88 22.77 0.15 30.55
C ILE A 88 22.60 1.44 29.73
N GLU A 89 23.70 2.11 29.36
CA GLU A 89 23.67 3.31 28.52
C GLU A 89 23.10 3.02 27.13
N ASP A 90 23.51 1.92 26.51
CA ASP A 90 23.00 1.47 25.21
C ASP A 90 21.50 1.13 25.29
N PHE A 91 21.09 0.41 26.34
CA PHE A 91 19.67 0.17 26.60
C PHE A 91 18.85 1.47 26.74
N VAL A 92 19.33 2.42 27.55
CA VAL A 92 18.64 3.70 27.77
C VAL A 92 18.51 4.48 26.46
N LYS A 93 19.55 4.45 25.61
CA LYS A 93 19.54 5.08 24.29
C LYS A 93 18.51 4.43 23.38
N GLU A 94 18.55 3.11 23.21
CA GLU A 94 17.61 2.38 22.37
C GLU A 94 16.15 2.55 22.83
N PHE A 95 15.93 2.50 24.14
CA PHE A 95 14.60 2.69 24.72
C PHE A 95 14.05 4.09 24.44
N LYS A 96 14.89 5.13 24.59
CA LYS A 96 14.51 6.51 24.27
C LYS A 96 14.17 6.68 22.79
N ASP A 97 14.95 6.09 21.90
CA ASP A 97 14.71 6.16 20.44
C ASP A 97 13.43 5.43 20.03
N LEU A 98 13.17 4.26 20.62
CA LEU A 98 11.92 3.51 20.45
C LEU A 98 10.72 4.33 20.92
N ARG A 99 10.80 4.94 22.11
CA ARG A 99 9.71 5.76 22.66
C ARG A 99 9.45 7.02 21.86
N LYS A 100 10.49 7.72 21.43
CA LYS A 100 10.38 8.89 20.57
C LYS A 100 9.66 8.54 19.27
N THR A 101 10.04 7.43 18.64
CA THR A 101 9.42 6.96 17.40
C THR A 101 7.96 6.56 17.61
N TYR A 102 7.66 5.85 18.70
CA TYR A 102 6.30 5.48 19.07
C TYR A 102 5.39 6.70 19.24
N HIS A 103 5.78 7.67 20.08
CA HIS A 103 4.95 8.85 20.34
C HIS A 103 4.76 9.71 19.09
N LYS A 104 5.78 9.84 18.24
CA LYS A 104 5.62 10.50 16.92
C LYS A 104 4.53 9.84 16.09
N ARG A 105 4.53 8.50 15.99
CA ARG A 105 3.53 7.75 15.22
C ARG A 105 2.13 7.87 15.82
N VAL A 106 2.00 7.86 17.15
CA VAL A 106 0.71 8.08 17.84
C VAL A 106 0.15 9.47 17.52
N ILE A 107 0.97 10.51 17.66
CA ILE A 107 0.56 11.91 17.37
C ILE A 107 0.11 12.03 15.91
N TRP A 108 0.90 11.50 14.97
CA TRP A 108 0.55 11.54 13.55
C TRP A 108 -0.70 10.72 13.22
N GLY A 109 -0.86 9.53 13.83
CA GLY A 109 -2.04 8.69 13.66
C GLY A 109 -3.32 9.40 14.15
N ASN A 110 -3.25 10.11 15.27
CA ASN A 110 -4.38 10.89 15.80
C ASN A 110 -4.70 12.10 14.91
N ARG A 111 -3.68 12.87 14.48
CA ARG A 111 -3.88 13.99 13.55
C ARG A 111 -4.53 13.54 12.25
N TRP A 112 -4.09 12.42 11.70
CA TRP A 112 -4.68 11.83 10.51
C TRP A 112 -6.13 11.40 10.75
N ALA A 113 -6.40 10.65 11.82
CA ALA A 113 -7.76 10.21 12.15
C ALA A 113 -8.74 11.38 12.37
N ASN A 114 -8.24 12.54 12.82
CA ASN A 114 -9.01 13.77 13.00
C ASN A 114 -9.12 14.62 11.72
N GLY A 115 -8.68 14.12 10.56
CA GLY A 115 -8.75 14.85 9.29
C GLY A 115 -7.77 16.03 9.17
N GLN A 116 -6.78 16.13 10.07
CA GLN A 116 -5.78 17.21 10.06
C GLN A 116 -4.60 16.94 9.11
N VAL A 117 -4.67 15.88 8.31
CA VAL A 117 -3.67 15.50 7.32
C VAL A 117 -4.32 15.60 5.94
N VAL A 118 -3.86 16.56 5.15
CA VAL A 118 -4.30 16.79 3.77
C VAL A 118 -3.22 16.26 2.83
N TRP A 119 -3.62 15.39 1.91
CA TRP A 119 -2.78 14.96 0.80
C TRP A 119 -2.93 16.00 -0.31
N ARG A 120 -1.82 16.43 -0.92
CA ARG A 120 -1.92 17.27 -2.12
C ARG A 120 -2.22 16.34 -3.29
N ASP A 121 -3.27 16.69 -4.04
CA ASP A 121 -3.50 16.12 -5.36
C ASP A 121 -2.58 16.89 -6.31
N ASP A 122 -1.47 16.26 -6.72
CA ASP A 122 -0.66 16.77 -7.84
C ASP A 122 -1.29 16.34 -9.17
#